data_AF-A0A3C7VUZ7-F1
#
_entry.id   AF-A0A3C7VUZ7-F1
#
_cell.length_a   1.000
_cell.length_b   1.000
_cell.length_c   1.000
_cell.angle_alpha   90.00
_cell.angle_beta   90.00
_cell.angle_gamma   90.00
#
_symmetry.space_group_name_H-M   'P 1'
#
loop_
_entity.id
_entity.type
_entity.pdbx_description
1 polymer ?
#
loop_
_entity_poly.entity_id
_entity_poly.type
_entity_poly.pdbx_seq_one_letter_code
_entity_poly.pdbx_strand_id
1 'polypeptide(L)'
;MELLWRSSHIAGGNATYVEDLYESYLRDPNSVPEQWRDYFDKLPLVESQVANLKDIPHSTVRDRFARISKMRVRTEATVAHDAQATEYERKQVRVVQLISAYRQRGHQKARLDPL
;
A
#
# COMPACT_ATOMS: atom_id res chain seq x y z
N MET A 1 9.27 -27.47 26.47
CA MET A 1 8.03 -26.75 26.83
C MET A 1 8.22 -25.23 26.95
N GLU A 2 9.42 -24.73 27.24
CA GLU A 2 9.68 -23.29 27.43
C GLU A 2 9.52 -22.41 26.17
N LEU A 3 9.76 -22.96 24.97
CA LEU A 3 9.62 -22.23 23.70
C LEU A 3 8.18 -21.76 23.42
N LEU A 4 7.18 -22.58 23.76
CA LEU A 4 5.75 -22.25 23.55
C LEU A 4 5.27 -21.13 24.49
N TRP A 5 5.90 -21.00 25.66
CA TRP A 5 5.57 -19.96 26.64
C TRP A 5 6.19 -18.62 26.23
N ARG A 6 7.37 -18.66 25.58
CA ARG A 6 8.01 -17.48 24.99
C ARG A 6 7.28 -16.94 23.77
N SER A 7 6.43 -17.72 23.09
CA SER A 7 5.60 -17.22 21.97
C SER A 7 4.14 -16.99 22.36
N SER A 8 3.72 -17.32 23.58
CA SER A 8 2.30 -17.25 23.98
C SER A 8 1.75 -15.81 23.93
N HIS A 9 2.59 -14.82 24.25
CA HIS A 9 2.22 -13.40 24.23
C HIS A 9 2.08 -12.82 22.81
N ILE A 10 2.52 -13.56 21.78
CA ILE A 10 2.43 -13.22 20.34
C ILE A 10 1.51 -14.22 19.62
N ALA A 11 1.03 -15.26 20.31
CA ALA A 11 0.08 -16.22 19.74
C ALA A 11 -1.23 -15.50 19.38
N GLY A 12 -1.84 -15.93 18.27
CA GLY A 12 -2.80 -15.16 17.47
C GLY A 12 -3.98 -14.47 18.15
N GLY A 13 -4.30 -14.78 19.42
CA GLY A 13 -5.27 -14.03 20.21
C GLY A 13 -4.79 -12.63 20.65
N ASN A 14 -3.49 -12.39 20.73
CA ASN A 14 -2.91 -11.09 21.10
C ASN A 14 -2.26 -10.36 19.91
N ALA A 15 -2.48 -10.86 18.68
CA ALA A 15 -1.82 -10.35 17.49
C ALA A 15 -2.08 -8.85 17.27
N THR A 16 -3.33 -8.40 17.42
CA THR A 16 -3.70 -6.99 17.24
C THR A 16 -2.95 -6.07 18.23
N TYR A 17 -2.82 -6.48 19.49
CA TYR A 17 -2.10 -5.69 20.48
C TYR A 17 -0.61 -5.60 20.17
N VAL A 18 0.02 -6.71 19.78
CA VAL A 18 1.43 -6.73 19.40
C VAL A 18 1.67 -5.92 18.13
N GLU A 19 0.74 -5.95 17.16
CA GLU A 19 0.78 -5.12 15.96
C GLU A 19 0.70 -3.63 16.30
N ASP A 20 -0.27 -3.20 17.12
CA ASP A 20 -0.42 -1.79 17.53
C ASP A 20 0.82 -1.29 18.30
N LEU A 21 1.40 -2.15 19.12
CA LEU A 21 2.62 -1.84 19.87
C LEU A 21 3.83 -1.72 18.95
N TYR A 22 3.94 -2.61 17.96
CA TYR A 22 5.00 -2.55 16.95
C TYR A 22 4.84 -1.33 16.05
N GLU A 23 3.62 -0.96 15.65
CA GLU A 23 3.36 0.30 14.93
C GLU A 23 3.83 1.53 15.72
N SER A 24 3.61 1.52 17.04
CA SER A 24 4.06 2.59 17.92
C SER A 24 5.59 2.64 18.01
N TYR A 25 6.25 1.48 18.13
CA TYR A 25 7.71 1.36 18.09
C TYR A 25 8.31 1.87 16.77
N LEU A 26 7.67 1.57 15.62
CA LEU A 26 8.11 2.07 14.31
C LEU A 26 8.01 3.60 14.17
N ARG A 27 7.08 4.24 14.89
CA ARG A 27 6.96 5.71 14.93
C ARG A 27 7.96 6.33 15.89
N ASP A 28 8.02 5.80 17.12
CA ASP A 28 8.95 6.23 18.16
C ASP A 28 9.33 5.03 19.04
N PRO A 29 10.59 4.56 19.00
CA PRO A 29 11.08 3.48 19.86
C PRO A 29 10.95 3.79 21.36
N ASN A 30 10.90 5.06 21.75
CA ASN A 30 10.72 5.47 23.15
C ASN A 30 9.28 5.38 23.65
N SER A 31 8.30 5.26 22.74
CA SER A 31 6.88 5.16 23.09
C SER A 31 6.48 3.79 23.65
N VAL A 32 7.35 2.79 23.52
CA VAL A 32 7.11 1.42 24.00
C VAL A 32 7.98 1.08 25.22
N PRO A 33 7.47 0.20 26.11
CA PRO A 33 8.27 -0.31 27.24
C PRO A 33 9.59 -0.93 26.78
N GLU A 34 10.62 -0.82 27.61
CA GLU A 34 11.98 -1.32 27.34
C GLU A 34 11.98 -2.81 26.94
N GLN A 35 11.20 -3.64 27.62
CA GLN A 35 11.13 -5.08 27.32
C GLN A 35 10.68 -5.36 25.88
N TRP A 36 9.81 -4.52 25.33
CA TRP A 36 9.30 -4.64 23.98
C TRP A 36 10.24 -4.07 22.95
N ARG A 37 10.92 -2.97 23.28
CA ARG A 37 11.98 -2.40 22.45
C ARG A 37 13.11 -3.40 22.22
N ASP A 38 13.61 -3.99 23.29
CA ASP A 38 14.64 -5.05 23.23
C ASP A 38 14.19 -6.28 22.44
N TYR A 39 12.89 -6.58 22.48
CA TYR A 39 12.31 -7.66 21.71
C TYR A 39 12.29 -7.33 20.22
N PHE A 40 11.82 -6.13 19.85
CA PHE A 40 11.73 -5.67 18.46
C PHE A 40 13.10 -5.44 17.82
N ASP A 41 14.08 -4.94 18.59
CA ASP A 41 15.46 -4.75 18.12
C ASP A 41 16.14 -6.08 17.75
N LYS A 42 15.69 -7.19 18.33
CA LYS A 42 16.20 -8.55 18.05
C LYS A 42 15.49 -9.23 16.89
N LEU A 43 14.47 -8.61 16.30
CA LEU A 43 13.77 -9.21 15.17
C LEU A 43 14.71 -9.28 13.95
N PRO A 44 14.78 -10.43 13.26
CA PRO A 44 15.60 -10.54 12.06
C PRO A 44 15.00 -9.64 10.97
N LEU A 45 15.81 -8.76 10.40
CA LEU A 45 15.42 -8.08 9.17
C LEU A 45 15.31 -9.14 8.07
N VAL A 46 14.13 -9.24 7.45
CA VAL A 46 13.96 -10.13 6.31
C VAL A 46 14.77 -9.56 5.16
N GLU A 47 15.83 -10.28 4.74
CA GLU A 47 16.60 -9.92 3.55
C GLU A 47 15.68 -9.96 2.32
N SER A 48 15.31 -8.77 1.87
CA SER A 48 14.58 -8.53 0.64
C SER A 48 15.55 -8.07 -0.43
N GLN A 49 15.34 -8.50 -1.68
CA GLN A 49 16.11 -8.04 -2.84
C GLN A 49 16.02 -6.51 -3.05
N VAL A 50 15.08 -5.84 -2.38
CA VAL A 50 14.94 -4.39 -2.34
C VAL A 50 15.76 -3.84 -1.17
N ALA A 51 16.91 -3.23 -1.48
CA ALA A 51 17.84 -2.69 -0.50
C ALA A 51 17.15 -1.74 0.50
N ASN A 52 17.37 -1.96 1.80
CA ASN A 52 16.93 -1.12 2.92
C ASN A 52 15.41 -0.93 3.06
N LEU A 53 14.67 -2.02 3.23
CA LEU A 53 13.32 -1.93 3.76
C LEU A 53 13.39 -1.78 5.30
N LYS A 54 13.44 -0.54 5.76
CA LYS A 54 12.99 -0.23 7.12
C LYS A 54 11.48 -0.49 7.15
N ASP A 55 11.00 -1.21 8.16
CA ASP A 55 9.58 -1.53 8.27
C ASP A 55 8.73 -0.25 8.34
N ILE A 56 7.58 -0.29 7.65
CA ILE A 56 6.67 0.84 7.50
C ILE A 56 5.39 0.55 8.31
N PRO A 57 4.90 1.49 9.15
CA PRO A 57 3.66 1.29 9.89
C PRO A 57 2.47 1.03 8.95
N HIS A 58 1.67 0.00 9.23
CA HIS A 58 0.55 -0.39 8.37
C HIS A 58 -0.50 0.72 8.22
N SER A 59 -0.66 1.59 9.22
CA SER A 59 -1.53 2.77 9.15
C SER A 59 -1.27 3.63 7.89
N THR A 60 0.00 3.87 7.55
CA THR A 60 0.39 4.70 6.39
C THR A 60 -0.04 4.08 5.06
N VAL A 61 0.07 2.75 4.97
CA VAL A 61 -0.33 1.96 3.81
C VAL A 61 -1.85 2.01 3.66
N ARG A 62 -2.58 1.80 4.76
CA ARG A 62 -4.06 1.90 4.81
C ARG A 62 -4.54 3.28 4.38
N ASP A 63 -3.94 4.35 4.90
CA ASP A 63 -4.28 5.72 4.54
C ASP A 63 -4.04 6.01 3.07
N ARG A 64 -2.92 5.50 2.52
CA ARG A 64 -2.61 5.62 1.10
C ARG A 64 -3.63 4.90 0.24
N PHE A 65 -4.00 3.67 0.58
CA PHE A 65 -5.05 2.94 -0.12
C PHE A 65 -6.41 3.62 -0.01
N ALA A 66 -6.78 4.12 1.18
CA ALA A 66 -8.00 4.88 1.40
C ALA A 66 -8.06 6.17 0.56
N ARG A 67 -6.92 6.85 0.38
CA ARG A 67 -6.82 8.01 -0.50
C ARG A 67 -6.97 7.63 -1.97
N ILE A 68 -6.30 6.57 -2.40
CA ILE A 68 -6.41 6.06 -3.79
C ILE A 68 -7.84 5.67 -4.12
N SER A 69 -8.56 5.02 -3.21
CA SER A 69 -9.96 4.65 -3.42
C SER A 69 -10.87 5.88 -3.47
N LYS A 70 -10.64 6.90 -2.64
CA LYS A 70 -11.35 8.20 -2.73
C LYS A 70 -11.08 8.95 -4.03
N MET A 71 -9.88 8.83 -4.61
CA MET A 71 -9.51 9.48 -5.88
C MET A 71 -9.97 8.72 -7.12
N ARG A 72 -10.12 7.38 -7.04
CA ARG A 72 -10.62 6.55 -8.15
C ARG A 72 -12.12 6.70 -8.38
N VAL A 73 -12.88 7.05 -7.36
CA VAL A 73 -14.21 7.63 -7.55
C VAL A 73 -13.95 9.01 -8.15
N ARG A 74 -14.32 9.21 -9.43
CA ARG A 74 -14.19 10.52 -10.11
C ARG A 74 -14.80 11.59 -9.21
N THR A 75 -13.96 12.30 -8.45
CA THR A 75 -14.42 13.40 -7.60
C THR A 75 -14.62 14.61 -8.48
N GLU A 76 -15.61 15.43 -8.14
CA GLU A 76 -15.89 16.72 -8.78
C GLU A 76 -14.63 17.59 -8.88
N ALA A 77 -13.66 17.42 -7.97
CA ALA A 77 -12.35 18.08 -8.03
C ALA A 77 -11.50 17.72 -9.27
N THR A 78 -11.58 16.47 -9.76
CA THR A 78 -10.92 16.09 -11.03
C THR A 78 -11.66 16.66 -12.24
N VAL A 79 -12.98 16.82 -12.16
CA VAL A 79 -13.80 17.47 -13.20
C VAL A 79 -13.56 18.99 -13.23
N ALA A 80 -13.37 19.62 -12.07
CA ALA A 80 -13.06 21.05 -11.95
C ALA A 80 -11.66 21.39 -12.48
N HIS A 81 -10.66 20.53 -12.26
CA HIS A 81 -9.35 20.68 -12.91
C HIS A 81 -9.41 20.44 -14.42
N ASP A 82 -10.27 19.53 -14.89
CA ASP A 82 -10.51 19.32 -16.32
C ASP A 82 -11.14 20.58 -16.97
N ALA A 83 -11.95 21.34 -16.22
CA ALA A 83 -12.55 22.59 -16.68
C ALA A 83 -11.53 23.72 -16.93
N GLN A 84 -10.43 23.76 -16.18
CA GLN A 84 -9.32 24.72 -16.35
C GLN A 84 -8.25 24.25 -17.35
N ALA A 85 -8.22 22.97 -17.68
CA ALA A 85 -7.26 22.42 -18.64
C ALA A 85 -7.51 22.96 -20.06
N THR A 86 -6.44 23.30 -20.76
CA THR A 86 -6.47 23.67 -22.18
C THR A 86 -6.99 22.49 -23.01
N GLU A 87 -7.54 22.78 -24.20
CA GLU A 87 -8.01 21.73 -25.11
C GLU A 87 -6.89 20.72 -25.46
N TYR A 88 -5.64 21.19 -25.53
CA TYR A 88 -4.46 20.38 -25.77
C TYR A 88 -4.23 19.35 -24.65
N GLU A 89 -4.29 19.77 -23.39
CA GLU A 89 -4.12 18.88 -22.24
C GLU A 89 -5.24 17.83 -22.16
N ARG A 90 -6.48 18.23 -22.46
CA ARG A 90 -7.60 17.28 -22.56
C ARG A 90 -7.36 16.23 -23.64
N LYS A 91 -6.89 16.64 -24.83
CA LYS A 91 -6.54 15.72 -25.92
C LYS A 91 -5.41 14.77 -25.53
N GLN A 92 -4.35 15.27 -24.87
CA GLN A 92 -3.25 14.45 -24.35
C GLN A 92 -3.75 13.34 -23.42
N VAL A 93 -4.62 13.67 -22.46
CA VAL A 93 -5.22 12.68 -21.55
C VAL A 93 -6.05 11.65 -22.32
N ARG A 94 -6.84 12.08 -23.31
CA ARG A 94 -7.64 11.17 -24.16
C ARG A 94 -6.76 10.21 -24.97
N VAL A 95 -5.61 10.66 -25.48
CA VAL A 95 -4.66 9.81 -26.19
C VAL A 95 -4.10 8.73 -25.26
N VAL A 96 -3.67 9.07 -24.05
CA VAL A 96 -3.17 8.09 -23.07
C VAL A 96 -4.25 7.08 -22.68
N GLN A 97 -5.49 7.53 -22.49
CA GLN A 97 -6.63 6.66 -22.21
C GLN A 97 -6.91 5.71 -23.39
N LEU A 98 -6.86 6.21 -24.63
CA LEU A 98 -7.04 5.41 -25.84
C LEU A 98 -5.98 4.32 -25.95
N ILE A 99 -4.70 4.67 -25.78
CA ILE A 99 -3.57 3.71 -25.80
C ILE A 99 -3.80 2.62 -24.75
N SER A 100 -4.12 3.03 -23.53
CA SER A 100 -4.34 2.09 -22.42
C SER A 100 -5.53 1.17 -22.70
N ALA A 101 -6.63 1.69 -23.24
CA ALA A 101 -7.81 0.90 -23.60
C ALA A 101 -7.49 -0.15 -24.68
N TYR A 102 -6.76 0.23 -25.73
CA TYR A 102 -6.33 -0.72 -26.77
C TYR A 102 -5.33 -1.75 -26.25
N ARG A 103 -4.43 -1.38 -25.33
CA ARG A 103 -3.52 -2.36 -24.70
C ARG A 103 -4.27 -3.40 -23.87
N GLN A 104 -5.27 -2.97 -23.10
CA GLN A 104 -6.01 -3.85 -22.19
C GLN A 104 -7.09 -4.66 -22.92
N ARG A 105 -7.81 -4.07 -23.88
CA ARG A 105 -9.00 -4.67 -24.51
C ARG A 105 -8.91 -4.78 -26.04
N GLY A 106 -7.81 -4.40 -26.65
CA GLY A 106 -7.66 -4.45 -28.11
C GLY A 106 -7.83 -5.86 -28.69
N HIS A 107 -7.45 -6.89 -27.93
CA HIS A 107 -7.66 -8.29 -28.29
C HIS A 107 -9.14 -8.64 -28.55
N GLN A 108 -10.10 -7.92 -27.94
CA GLN A 108 -11.54 -8.14 -28.13
C GLN A 108 -12.04 -7.65 -29.49
N LYS A 109 -11.29 -6.78 -30.18
CA LYS A 109 -11.60 -6.26 -31.51
C LYS A 109 -10.58 -6.69 -32.56
N ALA A 110 -9.58 -7.49 -32.18
CA ALA A 110 -8.63 -8.04 -33.11
C ALA A 110 -9.34 -9.06 -34.02
N ARG A 111 -9.10 -8.99 -35.32
CA ARG A 111 -9.56 -9.99 -36.28
C ARG A 111 -8.60 -11.18 -36.21
N LEU A 112 -8.84 -12.04 -35.23
CA LEU A 112 -8.03 -13.23 -34.98
C LEU A 112 -8.59 -14.47 -35.69
N ASP A 113 -9.86 -14.42 -36.10
CA ASP A 113 -10.51 -15.52 -36.80
C ASP A 113 -10.20 -15.44 -38.31
N PRO A 114 -9.55 -16.46 -38.90
CA PRO A 114 -9.26 -16.50 -40.33
C PRO A 114 -10.44 -17.00 -41.20
N LEU A 115 -11.57 -17.39 -40.59
CA LEU A 115 -12.75 -17.91 -41.29
C LEU A 115 -13.77 -16.81 -41.63
#